data_AF-A0A4Q7ZJW9-F1
#
_entry.id   AF-A0A4Q7ZJW9-F1
#
_cell.length_a   1.000
_cell.length_b   1.000
_cell.length_c   1.000
_cell.angle_alpha   90.00
_cell.angle_beta   90.00
_cell.angle_gamma   90.00
#
_symmetry.space_group_name_H-M   'P 1'
#
loop_
_entity.id
_entity.type
_entity.pdbx_description
1 polymer ?
#
loop_
_entity_poly.entity_id
_entity_poly.type
_entity_poly.pdbx_seq_one_letter_code
_entity_poly.pdbx_strand_id
1 'polypeptide(L)'
;MTIHIVDVHDRTHTCPADPTPHPIDSTRRLVDTVPGGPCRQPITGTAVPCGRRRPADQQCDACRTTVTVRHHTRDHLGPAPRTTVRPSTALAARPCEVCGLPLAAVLAHVGRHLLCRPTTETGAVA
;
A
#
# COMPACT_ATOMS: atom_id res chain seq x y z
N MET A 1 -14.96 -24.91 -6.18
CA MET A 1 -14.58 -23.54 -6.64
C MET A 1 -14.94 -22.67 -5.46
N THR A 2 -14.48 -21.44 -5.38
CA THR A 2 -15.20 -20.47 -4.55
C THR A 2 -15.37 -19.22 -5.38
N ILE A 3 -16.63 -18.87 -5.67
CA ILE A 3 -16.95 -17.62 -6.34
C ILE A 3 -17.25 -16.60 -5.25
N HIS A 4 -16.40 -15.60 -5.12
CA HIS A 4 -16.70 -14.43 -4.29
C HIS A 4 -17.37 -13.39 -5.17
N ILE A 5 -18.61 -13.06 -4.83
CA ILE A 5 -19.34 -11.97 -5.48
C ILE A 5 -19.07 -10.73 -4.64
N VAL A 6 -18.55 -9.68 -5.27
CA VAL A 6 -18.15 -8.45 -4.58
C VAL A 6 -18.79 -7.23 -5.20
N ASP A 7 -19.13 -6.25 -4.37
CA ASP A 7 -19.37 -4.89 -4.82
C ASP A 7 -18.09 -4.08 -4.63
N VAL A 8 -17.75 -3.24 -5.61
CA VAL A 8 -16.57 -2.38 -5.61
C VAL A 8 -17.02 -0.92 -5.61
N HIS A 9 -16.43 -0.13 -4.72
CA HIS A 9 -16.62 1.31 -4.68
C HIS A 9 -15.26 2.01 -4.72
N ASP A 10 -15.01 2.72 -5.81
CA ASP A 10 -13.81 3.52 -6.00
C ASP A 10 -14.12 5.00 -5.74
N ARG A 11 -13.34 5.62 -4.86
CA ARG A 11 -13.26 7.07 -4.78
C ARG A 11 -12.02 7.53 -5.52
N THR A 12 -12.21 8.47 -6.42
CA THR A 12 -11.13 9.02 -7.25
C THR A 12 -10.96 10.51 -6.99
N HIS A 13 -9.75 11.01 -7.21
CA HIS A 13 -9.49 12.44 -7.27
C HIS A 13 -8.62 12.79 -8.47
N THR A 14 -8.37 14.07 -8.66
CA THR A 14 -7.34 14.57 -9.57
C THR A 14 -6.28 15.31 -8.76
N CYS A 15 -5.01 14.94 -8.92
CA CYS A 15 -3.91 15.63 -8.24
C CYS A 15 -3.46 16.86 -9.04
N PRO A 16 -2.93 17.91 -8.39
CA PRO A 16 -2.29 19.01 -9.11
C PRO A 16 -1.10 18.55 -9.99
N ALA A 17 -0.42 17.46 -9.60
CA ALA A 17 0.73 16.90 -10.30
C ALA A 17 0.35 15.91 -11.42
N ASP A 18 -0.86 15.33 -11.36
CA ASP A 18 -1.39 14.45 -12.39
C ASP A 18 -2.88 14.77 -12.59
N PRO A 19 -3.24 15.42 -13.72
CA PRO A 19 -4.60 15.83 -14.01
C PRO A 19 -5.53 14.63 -14.30
N THR A 20 -5.00 13.42 -14.46
CA THR A 20 -5.80 12.22 -14.73
C THR A 20 -6.52 11.75 -13.46
N PRO A 21 -7.85 11.49 -13.50
CA PRO A 21 -8.55 10.93 -12.36
C PRO A 21 -7.95 9.57 -11.95
N HIS A 22 -7.60 9.42 -10.67
CA HIS A 22 -7.04 8.18 -10.13
C HIS A 22 -7.62 7.83 -8.76
N PRO A 23 -7.64 6.53 -8.38
CA PRO A 23 -8.20 6.09 -7.11
C PRO A 23 -7.40 6.59 -5.92
N ILE A 24 -8.11 7.08 -4.90
CA ILE A 24 -7.55 7.33 -3.57
C ILE A 24 -7.94 6.25 -2.57
N ASP A 25 -9.08 5.62 -2.81
CA ASP A 25 -9.66 4.62 -1.96
C ASP A 25 -10.49 3.68 -2.82
N SER A 26 -10.27 2.38 -2.63
CA SER A 26 -10.97 1.32 -3.35
C SER A 26 -11.47 0.32 -2.31
N THR A 27 -12.74 0.45 -1.95
CA THR A 27 -13.37 -0.45 -0.99
C THR A 27 -14.07 -1.59 -1.73
N ARG A 28 -13.97 -2.79 -1.16
CA ARG A 28 -14.61 -4.00 -1.69
C ARG A 28 -15.47 -4.59 -0.59
N ARG A 29 -16.72 -4.87 -0.90
CA ARG A 29 -17.65 -5.55 0.00
C ARG A 29 -17.95 -6.93 -0.56
N LEU A 30 -17.67 -7.97 0.23
CA LEU A 30 -18.13 -9.33 -0.08
C LEU A 30 -19.65 -9.37 0.06
N VAL A 31 -20.33 -9.67 -1.04
CA VAL A 31 -21.79 -9.78 -1.12
C VAL A 31 -22.20 -11.20 -0.84
N ASP A 32 -21.56 -12.15 -1.52
CA ASP A 32 -21.91 -13.56 -1.45
C ASP A 32 -20.69 -14.44 -1.76
N THR A 33 -20.75 -15.69 -1.33
CA THR A 33 -19.75 -16.71 -1.60
C THR A 33 -20.45 -17.98 -2.07
N VAL A 34 -20.31 -18.28 -3.37
CA VAL A 34 -20.86 -19.51 -3.95
C VAL A 34 -19.82 -20.63 -3.83
N PRO A 35 -20.09 -21.70 -3.07
CA PRO A 35 -19.23 -22.86 -3.04
C PRO A 35 -19.39 -23.63 -4.36
N GLY A 36 -18.32 -23.75 -5.13
CA GLY A 36 -18.33 -24.49 -6.39
C GLY A 36 -17.99 -25.96 -6.25
N GLY A 37 -18.45 -26.60 -5.17
CA GLY A 37 -18.44 -28.06 -5.01
C GLY A 37 -17.07 -28.73 -4.89
N PRO A 38 -17.06 -30.08 -4.86
CA PRO A 38 -15.86 -30.89 -4.69
C PRO A 38 -14.93 -30.79 -5.91
N CYS A 39 -13.64 -31.02 -5.67
CA CYS A 39 -12.63 -31.12 -6.72
C CYS A 39 -13.06 -32.11 -7.81
N ARG A 40 -12.97 -31.70 -9.07
CA ARG A 40 -13.38 -32.51 -10.24
C ARG A 40 -12.20 -33.02 -11.07
N GLN A 41 -10.98 -32.94 -10.55
CA GLN A 41 -9.75 -33.45 -11.20
C GLN A 41 -9.55 -34.97 -10.96
N PRO A 42 -8.87 -35.69 -11.88
CA PRO A 42 -7.54 -35.34 -12.38
C PRO A 42 -7.56 -34.74 -13.79
N ILE A 43 -7.41 -33.41 -13.92
CA ILE A 43 -6.87 -32.81 -15.16
C ILE A 43 -5.39 -33.23 -15.16
N THR A 44 -5.11 -34.38 -15.77
CA THR A 44 -3.80 -34.92 -16.15
C THR A 44 -2.61 -34.30 -15.42
N GLY A 45 -2.16 -34.93 -14.33
CA GLY A 45 -0.97 -34.46 -13.61
C GLY A 45 -0.63 -35.26 -12.36
N THR A 46 0.67 -35.41 -12.12
CA THR A 46 1.27 -35.99 -10.91
C THR A 46 0.78 -35.31 -9.63
N ALA A 47 0.79 -36.03 -8.51
CA ALA A 47 0.46 -35.47 -7.22
C ALA A 47 1.30 -34.22 -6.93
N VAL A 48 0.64 -33.13 -6.55
CA VAL A 48 1.31 -31.91 -6.10
C VAL A 48 1.58 -32.05 -4.61
N PRO A 49 2.79 -31.71 -4.11
CA PRO A 49 3.05 -31.70 -2.67
C PRO A 49 2.00 -30.89 -1.92
N CYS A 50 1.60 -31.37 -0.73
CA CYS A 50 0.58 -30.70 0.07
C CYS A 50 0.95 -29.21 0.30
N GLY A 51 -0.04 -28.32 0.20
CA GLY A 51 0.17 -26.88 0.36
C GLY A 51 0.61 -26.13 -0.90
N ARG A 52 0.96 -26.82 -2.00
CA ARG A 52 1.21 -26.16 -3.30
C ARG A 52 -0.05 -26.16 -4.16
N ARG A 53 -0.31 -25.04 -4.85
CA ARG A 53 -1.38 -24.90 -5.83
C ARG A 53 -0.83 -25.05 -7.24
N ARG A 54 -1.59 -25.72 -8.11
CA ARG A 54 -1.32 -25.73 -9.57
C ARG A 54 -1.49 -24.31 -10.14
N PRO A 55 -0.85 -23.98 -11.27
CA PRO A 55 -1.20 -22.81 -12.08
C PRO A 55 -2.71 -22.79 -12.41
N ALA A 56 -3.30 -21.60 -12.56
CA ALA A 56 -4.76 -21.45 -12.68
C ALA A 56 -5.36 -22.14 -13.92
N ASP A 57 -4.59 -22.24 -15.00
CA ASP A 57 -4.87 -22.97 -16.24
C ASP A 57 -4.83 -24.50 -16.09
N GLN A 58 -4.25 -25.01 -15.00
CA GLN A 58 -4.15 -26.44 -14.68
C GLN A 58 -5.04 -26.87 -13.50
N GLN A 59 -5.83 -25.94 -12.95
CA GLN A 59 -6.82 -26.23 -11.90
C GLN A 59 -8.15 -26.57 -12.56
N CYS A 60 -8.91 -27.52 -12.00
CA CYS A 60 -10.33 -27.61 -12.39
C CYS A 60 -11.07 -26.37 -11.90
N ASP A 61 -12.20 -26.06 -12.53
CA ASP A 61 -13.07 -24.98 -12.09
C ASP A 61 -13.39 -25.11 -10.59
N ALA A 62 -13.61 -26.34 -10.11
CA ALA A 62 -13.85 -26.58 -8.69
C ALA A 62 -12.64 -26.31 -7.76
N CYS A 63 -11.42 -26.11 -8.25
CA CYS A 63 -10.28 -25.72 -7.43
C CYS A 63 -9.94 -24.23 -7.54
N ARG A 64 -10.53 -23.54 -8.52
CA ARG A 64 -10.24 -22.13 -8.78
C ARG A 64 -10.99 -21.22 -7.79
N THR A 65 -10.33 -20.15 -7.37
CA THR A 65 -11.01 -19.01 -6.74
C THR A 65 -11.33 -17.99 -7.83
N THR A 66 -12.59 -17.61 -7.92
CA THR A 66 -13.07 -16.63 -8.88
C THR A 66 -13.68 -15.46 -8.11
N VAL A 67 -13.28 -14.23 -8.46
CA VAL A 67 -13.90 -13.03 -7.91
C VAL A 67 -14.73 -12.40 -9.02
N THR A 68 -16.03 -12.24 -8.79
CA THR A 68 -16.96 -11.62 -9.73
C THR A 68 -17.44 -10.30 -9.16
N VAL A 69 -17.30 -9.21 -9.91
CA VAL A 69 -17.82 -7.91 -9.51
C VAL A 69 -19.30 -7.82 -9.90
N ARG A 70 -20.17 -7.62 -8.91
CA ARG A 70 -21.62 -7.46 -9.13
C ARG A 70 -21.96 -6.01 -9.44
N HIS A 71 -21.55 -5.08 -8.57
CA HIS A 71 -21.65 -3.65 -8.81
C HIS A 71 -20.29 -2.99 -8.73
N HIS A 72 -20.06 -2.05 -9.64
CA HIS A 72 -18.91 -1.15 -9.59
C HIS A 72 -19.42 0.28 -9.58
N THR A 73 -19.18 0.98 -8.48
CA THR A 73 -19.53 2.40 -8.33
C THR A 73 -18.25 3.21 -8.23
N ARG A 74 -18.28 4.41 -8.81
CA ARG A 74 -17.15 5.33 -8.80
C ARG A 74 -17.61 6.73 -8.49
N ASP A 75 -17.06 7.30 -7.42
CA ASP A 75 -17.28 8.68 -7.05
C ASP A 75 -16.02 9.49 -7.35
N HIS A 76 -16.16 10.60 -8.06
CA HIS A 76 -15.08 11.54 -8.28
C HIS A 76 -15.21 12.73 -7.33
N LEU A 77 -14.23 12.89 -6.44
CA LEU A 77 -14.24 13.92 -5.41
C LEU A 77 -13.74 15.27 -5.93
N GLY A 78 -13.29 15.34 -7.18
CA GLY A 78 -12.73 16.55 -7.78
C GLY A 78 -11.23 16.71 -7.51
N PRO A 79 -10.71 17.93 -7.69
CA PRO A 79 -9.30 18.23 -7.44
C PRO A 79 -8.94 18.04 -5.97
N ALA A 80 -7.84 17.34 -5.71
CA ALA A 80 -7.28 17.26 -4.37
C ALA A 80 -6.91 18.68 -3.89
N PRO A 81 -7.14 19.01 -2.61
CA PRO A 81 -6.67 20.26 -2.05
C PRO A 81 -5.16 20.35 -2.27
N ARG A 82 -4.67 21.53 -2.68
CA ARG A 82 -3.23 21.79 -2.67
C ARG A 82 -2.80 21.79 -1.23
N THR A 83 -2.27 20.67 -0.75
CA THR A 83 -1.55 20.66 0.52
C THR A 83 -0.35 21.56 0.31
N THR A 84 -0.40 22.77 0.86
CA THR A 84 0.84 23.49 1.15
C THR A 84 1.54 22.61 2.18
N VAL A 85 2.42 21.72 1.73
CA VAL A 85 3.39 21.11 2.63
C VAL A 85 4.03 22.28 3.33
N ARG A 86 3.78 22.42 4.64
CA ARG A 86 4.42 23.47 5.42
C ARG A 86 5.90 23.27 5.15
N PRO A 87 6.60 24.25 4.55
CA PRO A 87 7.94 24.00 4.07
C PRO A 87 8.76 23.49 5.25
N SER A 88 9.54 22.45 5.02
CA SER A 88 10.38 21.81 6.05
C SER A 88 11.30 22.83 6.75
N THR A 89 11.52 24.00 6.14
CA THR A 89 12.18 25.16 6.76
C THR A 89 11.52 25.62 8.06
N ALA A 90 10.21 25.54 8.22
CA ALA A 90 9.53 25.86 9.48
C ALA A 90 9.83 24.84 10.60
N LEU A 91 10.10 23.59 10.24
CA LEU A 91 10.62 22.56 11.15
C LEU A 91 12.13 22.68 11.35
N ALA A 92 12.84 23.34 10.42
CA ALA A 92 14.29 23.42 10.45
C ALA A 92 14.86 24.33 11.55
N ALA A 93 14.06 25.32 11.97
CA ALA A 93 14.40 26.23 13.06
C ALA A 93 14.16 25.61 14.45
N ARG A 94 13.33 24.56 14.56
CA ARG A 94 13.08 23.92 15.86
C ARG A 94 14.25 22.97 16.18
N PRO A 95 14.94 23.16 17.32
CA PRO A 95 15.99 22.25 17.72
C PRO A 95 15.40 20.87 18.01
N CYS A 96 16.16 19.81 17.73
CA CYS A 96 15.78 18.45 18.13
C CYS A 96 15.68 18.37 19.66
N GLU A 97 14.57 17.82 20.18
CA GLU A 97 14.36 17.69 21.63
C GLU A 97 15.32 16.71 22.32
N VAL A 98 16.07 15.89 21.55
CA VAL A 98 17.01 14.88 22.09
C VAL A 98 18.46 15.36 22.05
N CYS A 99 18.89 16.08 21.01
CA CYS A 99 20.29 16.53 20.87
C CYS A 99 20.48 18.05 20.78
N GLY A 100 19.40 18.84 20.77
CA GLY A 100 19.44 20.31 20.76
C GLY A 100 19.86 20.94 19.42
N LEU A 101 20.28 20.17 18.43
CA LEU A 101 20.72 20.71 17.14
C LEU A 101 19.54 21.07 16.23
N PRO A 102 19.60 22.21 15.48
CA PRO A 102 18.61 22.53 14.45
C PRO A 102 18.77 21.60 13.24
N LEU A 103 17.69 21.34 12.51
CA LEU A 103 17.70 20.48 11.32
C LEU A 103 18.72 20.95 10.27
N ALA A 104 18.95 22.26 10.18
CA ALA A 104 19.93 22.84 9.26
C ALA A 104 21.36 22.36 9.56
N ALA A 105 21.74 22.27 10.84
CA ALA A 105 23.04 21.74 11.24
C ALA A 105 23.15 20.23 10.92
N VAL A 106 22.07 19.48 11.14
CA VAL A 106 21.99 18.04 10.82
C VAL A 106 22.17 17.78 9.32
N LEU A 107 21.51 18.57 8.47
CA LEU A 107 21.62 18.45 7.01
C LEU A 107 23.03 18.81 6.50
N ALA A 108 23.74 19.71 7.19
CA ALA A 108 25.10 20.10 6.85
C ALA A 108 26.18 19.10 7.32
N HIS A 109 25.88 18.27 8.33
CA HIS A 109 26.85 17.41 9.02
C HIS A 109 26.57 15.90 8.86
N VAL A 110 26.40 15.45 7.61
CA VAL A 110 26.22 14.02 7.23
C VAL A 110 24.81 13.43 7.47
N GLY A 111 23.83 14.25 7.84
CA GLY A 111 22.40 13.90 7.75
C GLY A 111 21.92 12.80 8.69
N ARG A 112 21.61 13.12 9.97
CA ARG A 112 20.68 12.27 10.74
C ARG A 112 20.00 12.94 11.94
N HIS A 113 18.69 12.67 12.13
CA HIS A 113 18.21 11.64 13.08
C HIS A 113 16.69 11.36 13.05
N LEU A 114 16.31 10.12 13.37
CA LEU A 114 15.13 9.80 14.19
C LEU A 114 15.62 8.87 15.34
N LEU A 115 15.38 9.27 16.60
CA LEU A 115 15.87 8.68 17.89
C LEU A 115 17.37 8.82 18.24
N CYS A 116 17.97 9.97 17.92
CA CYS A 116 19.35 10.38 18.22
C CYS A 116 20.08 9.67 19.40
N ARG A 117 21.27 9.12 19.13
CA ARG A 117 22.55 9.60 19.73
C ARG A 117 23.74 9.13 18.87
N PRO A 118 24.74 9.99 18.62
CA PRO A 118 26.11 9.50 18.63
C PRO A 118 26.99 10.41 19.49
N THR A 119 27.65 9.82 20.47
CA THR A 119 28.72 10.47 21.23
C THR A 119 29.95 9.59 21.12
N THR A 120 30.98 10.11 20.45
CA THR A 120 32.34 10.16 21.00
C THR A 120 33.20 11.11 20.16
N GLU A 121 33.61 12.19 20.84
CA GLU A 121 34.92 12.85 20.79
C GLU A 121 35.67 12.92 19.44
N THR A 122 35.84 14.15 18.96
CA THR A 122 37.11 14.53 18.32
C THR A 122 37.47 15.96 18.68
N GLY A 123 38.38 16.08 19.65
CA GLY A 123 39.45 17.08 19.69
C GLY A 123 39.07 18.55 19.74
N ALA A 124 38.93 19.09 20.95
CA ALA A 124 39.32 20.47 21.20
C ALA A 124 40.80 20.48 21.62
N VAL A 125 41.58 21.09 20.76
CA VAL A 125 42.99 21.44 20.93
C VAL A 125 43.13 22.45 22.08
N ALA A 126 44.02 22.14 23.02
CA ALA A 126 44.90 23.09 23.68
C ALA A 126 46.21 22.34 24.00
#